data_AF-A0A956E9K8-F1
#
_entry.id   AF-A0A956E9K8-F1
#
_cell.length_a   1.000
_cell.length_b   1.000
_cell.length_c   1.000
_cell.angle_alpha   90.00
_cell.angle_beta   90.00
_cell.angle_gamma   90.00
#
_symmetry.space_group_name_H-M   'P 1'
#
loop_
_entity.id
_entity.type
_entity.pdbx_description
1 polymer ?
#
loop_
_entity_poly.entity_id
_entity_poly.type
_entity_poly.pdbx_seq_one_letter_code
_entity_poly.pdbx_strand_id
1 'polypeptide(L)' 'MSVGPWQIVMIALVVLVLFGASRLGDIGKGLGEGIRNFKKGISGEDEDEESSKEPKEPKQLTAGNGSKSKAESTQEEKG' A
#
# COMPACT_ATOMS: atom_id res chain seq x y z
N MET A 1 -15.84 23.50 26.36
CA MET A 1 -14.80 22.48 26.17
C MET A 1 -15.15 21.68 24.94
N SER A 2 -14.58 22.04 23.80
CA SER A 2 -14.92 21.39 22.53
C SER A 2 -14.18 20.07 22.41
N VAL A 3 -14.89 19.04 21.99
CA VAL A 3 -14.27 17.81 21.49
C VAL A 3 -13.46 18.18 20.25
N GLY A 4 -12.16 18.34 20.45
CA GLY A 4 -11.23 18.68 19.40
C GLY A 4 -10.75 17.42 18.67
N PRO A 5 -10.05 17.60 17.55
CA PRO A 5 -9.42 16.51 16.81
C PRO A 5 -8.55 15.61 17.70
N TRP A 6 -7.99 16.18 18.77
CA TRP A 6 -7.14 15.47 19.73
C TRP A 6 -7.84 14.32 20.45
N GLN A 7 -9.11 14.47 20.84
CA GLN A 7 -9.86 13.38 21.47
C GLN A 7 -10.14 12.23 20.49
N ILE A 8 -10.46 12.55 19.23
CA ILE A 8 -10.74 11.55 18.20
C ILE A 8 -9.50 10.69 17.92
N VAL A 9 -8.32 11.31 17.85
CA VAL A 9 -7.06 10.58 17.67
C VAL A 9 -6.80 9.61 18.84
N MET A 10 -7.05 10.03 20.09
CA MET A 10 -6.90 9.15 21.25
C MET A 10 -7.81 7.92 21.18
N ILE A 11 -9.07 8.11 20.81
CA ILE A 11 -10.03 7.01 20.66
C ILE A 11 -9.61 6.07 19.51
N ALA A 12 -9.22 6.64 18.37
CA ALA A 12 -8.73 5.87 17.23
C ALA A 12 -7.52 5.01 17.60
N LEU A 13 -6.62 5.52 18.44
CA LEU A 13 -5.44 4.80 18.92
C LEU A 13 -5.82 3.60 19.79
N VAL A 14 -6.78 3.76 20.71
CA VAL A 14 -7.30 2.65 21.51
C VAL A 14 -7.96 1.58 20.63
N VAL A 15 -8.81 2.00 19.69
CA VAL A 15 -9.46 1.08 18.73
C VAL A 15 -8.41 0.37 17.87
N LEU A 16 -7.38 1.07 17.41
CA LEU A 16 -6.29 0.47 16.63
C LEU A 16 -5.51 -0.59 17.40
N VAL A 17 -5.33 -0.43 18.72
CA VAL A 17 -4.67 -1.45 19.56
C VAL A 17 -5.57 -2.67 19.76
N LEU A 18 -6.87 -2.47 19.95
CA LEU A 18 -7.83 -3.57 20.17
C LEU A 18 -8.10 -4.37 18.90
N PHE A 19 -8.29 -3.69 17.77
CA PHE A 19 -8.67 -4.31 16.49
C PHE A 19 -7.45 -4.57 15.58
N GLY A 20 -6.34 -3.86 15.79
CA GLY A 20 -5.16 -3.90 14.94
C GLY A 20 -5.31 -3.07 13.65
N ALA A 21 -4.17 -2.68 13.06
CA ALA A 21 -4.13 -1.97 11.78
C ALA A 21 -4.65 -2.83 10.62
N SER A 22 -4.46 -4.15 10.66
CA SER A 22 -4.92 -5.07 9.62
C SER A 22 -6.44 -5.07 9.48
N ARG A 23 -7.19 -5.18 10.59
CA ARG A 23 -8.66 -5.23 10.51
C ARG A 23 -9.29 -3.92 10.09
N LEU A 24 -8.77 -2.80 10.57
CA LEU A 24 -9.24 -1.49 10.13
C LEU A 24 -8.91 -1.24 8.64
N GLY A 25 -7.74 -1.70 8.18
CA GLY A 25 -7.34 -1.64 6.77
C GLY A 25 -8.17 -2.54 5.86
N ASP A 26 -8.46 -3.77 6.28
CA ASP A 26 -9.30 -4.73 5.53
C ASP A 26 -10.71 -4.16 5.32
N ILE A 27 -11.32 -3.65 6.40
CA ILE A 27 -12.66 -3.05 6.36
C ILE A 27 -12.64 -1.73 5.56
N GLY A 28 -11.60 -0.90 5.75
CA GLY A 28 -11.44 0.37 5.06
C GLY A 28 -11.25 0.23 3.55
N LYS A 29 -10.55 -0.82 3.09
CA LYS A 29 -10.41 -1.12 1.65
C LYS A 29 -11.76 -1.42 1.01
N GLY A 30 -12.56 -2.32 1.61
CA GLY A 30 -13.89 -2.67 1.09
C GLY A 30 -14.88 -1.50 1.13
N LEU A 31 -14.88 -0.72 2.22
CA LEU A 31 -15.69 0.51 2.30
C LEU A 31 -15.23 1.57 1.30
N GLY A 32 -13.92 1.73 1.12
CA GLY A 32 -13.33 2.70 0.19
C GLY A 32 -13.69 2.39 -1.26
N GLU A 33 -13.61 1.13 -1.68
CA GLU A 33 -14.05 0.68 -2.99
C GLU A 33 -15.56 0.86 -3.18
N GLY A 34 -16.37 0.53 -2.17
CA GLY A 34 -17.82 0.73 -2.21
C GLY A 34 -18.21 2.21 -2.35
N ILE A 35 -17.58 3.10 -1.58
CA ILE A 35 -17.80 4.56 -1.67
C ILE A 35 -17.30 5.10 -3.01
N ARG A 36 -16.17 4.61 -3.53
CA ARG A 36 -15.62 5.01 -4.82
C ARG A 36 -16.55 4.62 -5.97
N ASN A 37 -17.06 3.40 -5.96
CA ASN A 37 -18.03 2.92 -6.95
C ASN A 37 -19.38 3.63 -6.81
N PHE A 38 -19.83 3.89 -5.59
CA PHE A 38 -21.04 4.69 -5.34
C PHE A 38 -20.89 6.10 -5.91
N LYS A 39 -19.74 6.75 -5.65
CA LYS A 39 -19.44 8.09 -6.18
C LYS A 39 -19.35 8.09 -7.70
N LYS A 40 -18.70 7.09 -8.30
CA LYS A 40 -18.61 6.89 -9.75
C LYS A 40 -20.00 6.79 -10.39
N GLY A 41 -20.87 5.96 -9.80
CA GLY A 41 -22.25 5.77 -10.28
C GLY A 41 -23.15 7.00 -10.14
N ILE A 42 -22.96 7.83 -9.11
CA ILE A 42 -23.74 9.08 -8.96
C ILE A 42 -23.20 10.24 -9.79
N SER A 43 -21.89 10.26 -10.06
CA SER A 43 -21.23 11.34 -10.80
C SER A 43 -21.24 11.11 -12.31
N GLY A 44 -21.60 9.91 -12.78
CA GLY A 44 -21.68 9.60 -14.22
C GLY A 44 -20.32 9.57 -14.93
N GLU A 45 -19.23 9.55 -14.17
CA GLU A 45 -17.86 9.56 -14.67
C GLU A 45 -17.42 8.10 -14.87
N ASP A 46 -17.57 7.56 -16.08
CA ASP A 46 -17.11 6.21 -16.45
C ASP A 46 -15.58 6.17 -16.62
N GLU A 47 -14.82 6.48 -15.58
CA GLU A 47 -13.35 6.30 -15.58
C GLU A 47 -12.97 4.98 -14.91
N ASP A 48 -12.64 3.99 -15.72
CA ASP A 48 -12.19 2.64 -15.34
C ASP A 48 -10.77 2.69 -14.76
N GLU A 49 -10.63 3.16 -13.53
CA GLU A 49 -9.39 3.02 -12.79
C GLU A 49 -9.40 1.73 -11.95
N GLU A 50 -9.02 0.64 -12.62
CA GLU A 50 -8.59 -0.63 -12.03
C GLU A 50 -7.41 -0.37 -11.06
N SER A 51 -7.71 -0.24 -9.77
CA SER A 51 -6.67 -0.10 -8.74
C SER A 51 -6.33 -1.46 -8.15
N SER A 52 -5.64 -2.28 -8.94
CA SER A 52 -4.88 -3.39 -8.40
C SER A 52 -3.70 -2.83 -7.60
N LYS A 53 -3.81 -2.84 -6.28
CA LYS A 53 -2.63 -2.78 -5.40
C LYS A 53 -2.49 -4.13 -4.71
N GLU A 54 -1.87 -5.06 -5.44
CA GLU A 54 -1.22 -6.22 -4.86
C GLU A 54 -0.41 -5.81 -3.62
N PRO A 55 -0.61 -6.47 -2.47
CA PRO A 55 0.27 -6.31 -1.33
C PRO A 55 1.67 -6.76 -1.75
N LYS A 56 2.61 -5.81 -1.88
CA LYS A 56 4.03 -6.17 -1.94
C LYS A 56 4.40 -6.76 -0.58
N GLU A 57 4.49 -8.08 -0.58
CA GLU A 57 5.04 -8.92 0.47
C GLU A 57 6.31 -8.27 1.07
N PRO A 58 6.47 -8.25 2.41
CA PRO A 58 7.69 -7.73 3.02
C PRO A 58 8.87 -8.58 2.57
N LYS A 59 9.78 -7.99 1.80
CA LYS A 59 11.07 -8.61 1.45
C LYS A 59 11.74 -9.09 2.73
N GLN A 60 11.73 -10.41 2.89
CA GLN A 60 12.54 -11.10 3.86
C GLN A 60 14.00 -10.68 3.70
N LEU A 61 14.64 -10.57 4.86
CA LEU A 61 16.03 -10.24 5.08
C LEU A 61 16.94 -10.97 4.07
N THR A 62 17.83 -10.21 3.43
CA THR A 62 18.94 -10.75 2.64
C THR A 62 19.92 -11.45 3.57
N ALA A 63 19.71 -12.75 3.80
CA ALA A 63 20.79 -13.67 4.15
C ALA A 63 21.59 -13.96 2.86
N GLY A 64 22.91 -13.84 2.97
CA GLY A 64 23.81 -13.78 1.83
C GLY A 64 23.83 -15.03 0.96
N ASN A 65 24.23 -14.82 -0.29
CA ASN A 65 24.97 -15.82 -1.02
C ASN A 65 25.90 -15.13 -2.01
N GLY A 66 27.20 -15.16 -1.72
CA GLY A 66 28.23 -14.84 -2.70
C GLY A 66 28.36 -15.98 -3.69
N SER A 67 28.19 -15.67 -4.98
CA SER A 67 28.96 -16.34 -6.03
C SER A 67 28.76 -15.66 -7.38
N LYS A 68 29.90 -15.29 -7.96
CA LYS A 68 30.23 -15.42 -9.39
C LYS A 68 29.21 -14.90 -10.40
N SER A 69 29.54 -13.76 -11.00
CA SER A 69 29.92 -13.76 -12.43
C SER A 69 30.57 -12.41 -12.76
N LYS A 70 31.91 -12.42 -12.73
CA LYS A 70 32.76 -11.39 -13.30
C LYS A 70 33.07 -11.89 -14.72
N ALA A 71 32.32 -11.39 -15.70
CA ALA A 71 32.71 -11.40 -17.11
C ALA A 71 33.03 -9.93 -17.44
N GLU A 72 34.30 -9.54 -17.52
CA GLU A 72 35.08 -9.58 -18.76
C GLU A 72 34.31 -8.99 -19.95
N SER A 73 34.55 -7.71 -20.19
CA SER A 73 34.41 -7.10 -21.51
C SER A 73 35.58 -6.14 -21.66
N THR A 74 36.68 -6.70 -22.14
CA THR A 74 37.84 -5.99 -22.67
C THR A 74 37.58 -5.74 -24.16
N GLN A 75 37.72 -4.48 -24.56
CA GLN A 75 38.22 -4.00 -25.87
C GLN A 75 37.47 -4.47 -27.12
N GLU A 76 36.77 -3.55 -27.79
CA GLU A 76 36.83 -3.34 -29.26
C GLU A 76 36.37 -1.89 -29.59
N GLU A 77 37.32 -0.96 -29.74
CA GLU A 77 37.15 0.28 -30.52
C GLU A 77 38.48 0.58 -31.24
N LYS A 78 38.62 0.06 -32.47
CA LYS A 78 39.31 0.66 -33.63
C LYS A 78 39.53 -0.39 -34.72
N GLY A 79 39.00 -0.12 -35.91
CA GLY A 79 39.25 -0.88 -37.13
C GLY A 79 38.21 -0.57 -38.19
#